data_AF-A0A6I2X4Z8-F1
#
_entry.id   AF-A0A6I2X4Z8-F1
#
_cell.length_a   1.000
_cell.length_b   1.000
_cell.length_c   1.000
_cell.angle_alpha   90.00
_cell.angle_beta   90.00
_cell.angle_gamma   90.00
#
_symmetry.space_group_name_H-M   'P 1'
#
loop_
_entity.id
_entity.type
_entity.pdbx_description
1 polymer ?
#
loop_
_entity_poly.entity_id
_entity_poly.type
_entity_poly.pdbx_seq_one_letter_code
_entity_poly.pdbx_strand_id
1 'polypeptide(L)' 'MSESVSVRVPAKVNVYLGVGPRQADGFHELATVFQSLNVYDEVTVSMAGTLEIEPLGEWATIIPTD' A
#
# COMPACT_ATOMS: atom_id res chain seq x y z
N MET A 1 -8.49 6.64 -26.62
CA MET A 1 -7.91 5.96 -25.44
C MET A 1 -7.04 7.01 -24.79
N SER A 2 -7.36 7.46 -23.57
CA SER A 2 -6.41 8.28 -22.81
C SER A 2 -5.15 7.44 -22.57
N GLU A 3 -3.97 8.06 -22.62
CA GLU A 3 -2.75 7.38 -22.19
C GLU A 3 -2.88 7.02 -20.70
N SER A 4 -2.60 5.77 -20.37
CA SER A 4 -2.61 5.26 -19.01
C SER A 4 -1.36 4.45 -18.72
N VAL A 5 -0.96 4.42 -17.45
CA VAL A 5 0.15 3.63 -16.95
C VAL A 5 -0.37 2.71 -15.86
N SER A 6 -0.05 1.42 -15.97
CA SER A 6 -0.38 0.41 -14.96
C SER A 6 0.88 -0.09 -14.27
N VAL A 7 0.84 -0.17 -12.94
CA VAL A 7 1.94 -0.66 -12.10
C VAL A 7 1.41 -1.74 -11.17
N ARG A 8 2.19 -2.82 -11.01
CA ARG A 8 1.93 -3.87 -10.02
C ARG A 8 2.74 -3.64 -8.76
N VAL A 9 2.06 -3.68 -7.61
CA VAL A 9 2.68 -3.47 -6.29
C VAL A 9 2.51 -4.73 -5.46
N PRO A 10 3.60 -5.39 -5.01
CA PRO A 10 3.50 -6.60 -4.22
C PRO A 10 3.07 -6.32 -2.78
N ALA A 11 2.23 -7.19 -2.24
CA ALA A 11 1.95 -7.27 -0.81
C ALA A 11 3.20 -7.71 -0.04
N LYS A 12 3.23 -7.37 1.26
CA LYS A 12 4.31 -7.78 2.17
C LYS A 12 3.79 -8.52 3.39
N VAL A 13 4.65 -9.35 3.95
CA VAL A 13 4.53 -9.86 5.32
C VAL A 13 5.81 -9.54 6.10
N ASN A 14 5.69 -9.44 7.43
CA ASN A 14 6.83 -9.33 8.32
C ASN A 14 7.17 -10.74 8.82
N VAL A 15 8.17 -11.40 8.23
CA VAL A 15 8.57 -12.76 8.68
C VAL A 15 9.29 -12.73 10.02
N TYR A 16 9.81 -11.55 10.38
CA TYR A 16 10.28 -11.20 11.72
C TYR A 16 9.82 -9.79 12.05
N LEU A 17 9.42 -9.56 13.29
CA LEU A 17 9.09 -8.25 13.82
C LEU A 17 9.54 -8.15 15.29
N GLY A 18 10.64 -7.45 15.52
CA GLY A 18 11.08 -6.99 16.83
C GLY A 18 10.57 -5.57 17.08
N VAL A 19 10.02 -5.34 18.26
CA VAL A 19 9.46 -4.05 18.68
C VAL A 19 10.20 -3.58 19.94
N GLY A 20 10.89 -2.45 19.83
CA GLY A 20 11.58 -1.81 20.95
C GLY A 20 10.63 -1.09 21.92
N PRO A 21 11.15 -0.46 22.99
CA PRO A 21 10.36 0.35 23.89
C PRO A 21 9.74 1.55 23.17
N ARG A 22 8.64 2.07 23.73
CA ARG A 22 8.00 3.30 23.23
C ARG A 22 8.90 4.51 23.49
N GLN A 23 9.10 5.33 22.47
CA GLN A 23 9.89 6.55 22.51
C GLN A 23 9.02 7.77 22.88
N ALA A 24 9.66 8.90 23.16
CA ALA A 24 8.99 10.12 23.60
C ALA A 24 8.05 10.73 22.54
N ASP A 25 8.33 10.49 21.26
CA ASP A 25 7.49 10.88 20.11
C ASP A 25 6.27 9.97 19.92
N GLY A 26 6.16 8.91 20.72
CA GLY A 26 5.09 7.93 20.65
C GLY A 26 5.33 6.77 19.70
N PHE A 27 6.46 6.72 18.98
CA PHE A 27 6.83 5.62 18.10
C PHE A 27 7.67 4.55 18.81
N HIS A 28 7.87 3.42 18.13
CA HIS A 28 8.75 2.33 18.55
C HIS A 28 9.85 2.13 17.52
N GLU A 29 11.06 1.82 17.97
CA GLU A 29 12.08 1.31 17.06
C GLU A 29 11.67 -0.10 16.62
N LEU A 30 11.75 -0.37 15.32
CA LEU A 30 11.39 -1.67 14.74
C LEU A 30 12.60 -2.31 14.07
N ALA A 31 12.84 -3.58 14.39
CA ALA A 31 13.72 -4.45 13.61
C ALA A 31 12.82 -5.46 12.88
N THR A 32 12.81 -5.45 11.55
CA THR A 32 11.86 -6.25 10.77
C THR A 32 12.50 -6.79 9.51
N VAL A 33 12.08 -8.00 9.12
CA VAL A 33 12.38 -8.57 7.80
C VAL A 33 11.10 -8.52 6.99
N PHE A 34 11.08 -7.64 5.98
CA PHE A 34 9.99 -7.55 5.03
C PHE A 34 10.20 -8.56 3.91
N GLN A 35 9.17 -9.37 3.64
CA GLN A 35 9.14 -10.29 2.51
C GLN A 35 7.96 -9.94 1.61
N SER A 36 8.24 -9.67 0.34
CA SER A 36 7.21 -9.51 -0.68
C SER A 36 6.62 -10.87 -1.08
N LEU A 37 5.32 -10.90 -1.38
CA LEU A 37 4.60 -12.09 -1.82
C LEU A 37 4.12 -11.93 -3.27
N ASN A 38 3.71 -13.05 -3.88
CA ASN A 38 3.06 -13.07 -5.20
C ASN A 38 1.57 -12.70 -5.12
N VAL A 39 1.24 -11.71 -4.29
CA VAL A 39 -0.10 -11.12 -4.15
C VAL A 39 0.09 -9.64 -4.46
N TYR A 40 -0.72 -9.08 -5.36
CA TYR A 40 -0.47 -7.76 -5.91
C TYR A 40 -1.76 -6.94 -5.96
N ASP A 41 -1.59 -5.64 -5.75
CA ASP A 41 -2.51 -4.65 -6.28
C ASP A 41 -1.99 -4.19 -7.66
N GLU A 42 -2.91 -3.87 -8.57
CA GLU A 42 -2.60 -3.25 -9.86
C GLU A 42 -3.21 -1.85 -9.88
N VAL A 43 -2.35 -0.84 -9.91
CA VAL A 43 -2.75 0.57 -9.91
C VAL A 43 -2.63 1.10 -11.33
N THR A 44 -3.74 1.56 -11.89
CA THR A 44 -3.78 2.20 -13.21
C THR A 44 -4.06 3.68 -13.05
N VAL A 45 -3.24 4.52 -13.67
CA VAL A 45 -3.38 5.98 -13.63
C VAL A 45 -3.50 6.52 -15.05
N SER A 46 -4.41 7.47 -15.24
CA SER A 46 -4.56 8.25 -16.48
C SER A 46 -4.77 9.72 -16.15
N MET A 47 -4.49 10.62 -17.10
CA MET A 47 -4.76 12.04 -16.93
C MET A 47 -6.26 12.32 -16.72
N ALA A 48 -6.57 13.13 -15.70
CA ALA A 48 -7.92 13.56 -15.36
C ALA A 48 -7.92 15.05 -14.97
N GLY A 49 -9.10 15.68 -15.01
CA GLY A 49 -9.24 17.09 -14.63
C GLY A 49 -9.12 17.33 -13.13
N THR A 50 -9.35 16.28 -12.33
CA THR A 50 -9.29 16.26 -10.87
C THR A 50 -8.74 14.91 -10.40
N LEU A 51 -8.25 14.84 -9.16
CA LEU A 51 -7.87 13.57 -8.55
C LEU A 51 -9.13 12.76 -8.25
N GLU A 52 -9.18 11.54 -8.77
CA GLU A 52 -10.22 10.56 -8.49
C GLU A 52 -9.53 9.22 -8.19
N ILE A 53 -10.03 8.53 -7.16
CA ILE A 53 -9.51 7.21 -6.75
C ILE A 53 -10.70 6.25 -6.75
N GLU A 54 -10.63 5.21 -7.57
CA GLU A 54 -11.64 4.17 -7.66
C GLU A 54 -11.04 2.83 -7.20
N PRO A 55 -11.32 2.40 -5.95
CA PRO A 55 -10.89 1.10 -5.47
C PRO A 55 -11.76 -0.01 -6.03
N LEU A 56 -11.14 -1.14 -6.38
CA LEU A 56 -11.81 -2.31 -6.94
C LEU A 56 -11.47 -3.58 -6.15
N GLY A 57 -12.28 -4.62 -6.31
CA GLY A 57 -12.06 -5.93 -5.70
C GLY A 57 -12.73 -6.10 -4.33
N GLU A 58 -12.42 -7.22 -3.68
CA GLU A 58 -13.07 -7.69 -2.44
C GLU A 58 -12.99 -6.66 -1.29
N TRP A 59 -11.87 -5.93 -1.23
CA TRP A 59 -11.57 -4.99 -0.14
C TRP A 59 -11.78 -3.53 -0.53
N ALA A 60 -12.46 -3.25 -1.64
CA ALA A 60 -12.61 -1.89 -2.15
C ALA A 60 -13.21 -0.91 -1.12
N THR A 61 -14.13 -1.38 -0.29
CA THR A 61 -14.86 -0.58 0.69
C THR A 61 -14.00 -0.10 1.87
N ILE A 62 -12.80 -0.65 2.05
CA ILE A 62 -11.89 -0.27 3.14
C ILE A 62 -10.68 0.55 2.65
N ILE A 63 -10.59 0.85 1.37
CA ILE A 63 -9.52 1.68 0.80
C ILE A 63 -9.95 3.16 0.92
N PRO A 64 -9.19 4.00 1.64
CA PRO A 64 -9.46 5.44 1.70
C PRO A 64 -9.28 6.08 0.32
N THR A 65 -10.19 6.98 -0.04
CA THR A 65 -10.20 7.66 -1.35
C THR A 65 -10.15 9.18 -1.22
N ASP A 66 -10.04 9.71 0.00
CA ASP A 66 -10.09 11.13 0.37
C ASP A 66 -8.81 11.63 1.08
#